data_AF-A0A2P4YRV5-F1
#
_entry.id   AF-A0A2P4YRV5-F1
#
_cell.length_a   1.000
_cell.length_b   1.000
_cell.length_c   1.000
_cell.angle_alpha   90.00
_cell.angle_beta   90.00
_cell.angle_gamma   90.00
#
_symmetry.space_group_name_H-M   'P 1'
#
loop_
_entity.id
_entity.type
_entity.pdbx_description
1 polymer ?
#
loop_
_entity_poly.entity_id
_entity_poly.type
_entity_poly.pdbx_seq_one_letter_code
_entity_poly.pdbx_strand_id
1 'polypeptide(L)' 'MDRGEFPHLTDAQFESVRMMAGIFGGDALHSLAAATPAEQVERIEAFDTYERGLIAHVQGLQTPVA' A
#
# COMPACT_ATOMS: atom_id res chain seq x y z
N MET A 1 1.40 -8.47 11.71
CA MET A 1 2.62 -7.81 11.23
C MET A 1 2.94 -6.72 12.21
N ASP A 2 4.17 -6.74 12.68
CA ASP A 2 4.67 -5.80 13.69
C ASP A 2 5.40 -4.64 13.00
N ARG A 3 5.29 -3.44 13.58
CA ARG A 3 6.00 -2.26 13.06
C ARG A 3 7.53 -2.44 13.07
N GLY A 4 8.04 -3.36 13.90
CA GLY A 4 9.44 -3.76 13.94
C GLY A 4 9.94 -4.48 12.67
N GLU A 5 9.05 -5.03 11.84
CA GLU A 5 9.43 -5.63 10.54
C GLU A 5 9.73 -4.56 9.48
N PHE A 6 9.22 -3.34 9.68
CA PHE A 6 9.39 -2.21 8.76
C PHE A 6 9.89 -0.95 9.49
N PRO A 7 11.08 -1.00 10.12
CA PRO A 7 11.58 0.07 10.98
C PRO A 7 11.91 1.36 10.22
N HIS A 8 12.02 1.29 8.88
CA HIS A 8 12.39 2.42 8.02
C HIS A 8 11.18 3.16 7.43
N LEU A 9 9.96 2.67 7.64
CA LEU A 9 8.76 3.27 7.09
C LEU A 9 8.17 4.32 8.03
N THR A 10 7.81 5.46 7.45
CA THR A 10 6.95 6.45 8.12
C THR A 10 5.60 5.81 8.51
N ASP A 11 4.90 6.38 9.49
CA ASP A 11 3.61 5.83 9.93
C ASP A 11 2.58 5.76 8.77
N ALA A 12 2.59 6.76 7.88
CA ALA A 12 1.74 6.77 6.69
C ALA A 12 2.06 5.62 5.72
N GLN A 13 3.35 5.39 5.44
CA GLN A 13 3.78 4.27 4.60
C GLN A 13 3.47 2.91 5.24
N PHE A 14 3.56 2.81 6.57
CA PHE A 14 3.22 1.60 7.30
C PHE A 14 1.72 1.30 7.27
N GLU A 15 0.86 2.33 7.33
CA GLU A 15 -0.59 2.16 7.15
C GLU A 15 -0.92 1.68 5.72
N SER A 16 -0.24 2.17 4.69
CA SER A 16 -0.39 1.64 3.31
C SER A 16 0.03 0.16 3.22
N VAL A 17 1.09 -0.25 3.91
CA VAL A 17 1.51 -1.67 4.02
C VAL A 17 0.45 -2.52 4.76
N ARG A 18 -0.12 -1.99 5.85
CA ARG A 18 -1.21 -2.66 6.59
C ARG A 18 -2.45 -2.84 5.71
N MET A 19 -2.81 -1.82 4.93
CA MET A 19 -3.94 -1.90 4.00
C MET A 19 -3.68 -2.94 2.90
N MET A 20 -2.47 -2.97 2.35
CA MET A 20 -2.04 -3.99 1.39
C MET A 20 -2.15 -5.41 1.98
N ALA A 21 -1.87 -5.58 3.28
CA ALA A 21 -2.06 -6.84 4.00
C ALA A 21 -3.51 -7.31 4.04
N GLY A 22 -4.41 -6.36 4.25
CA GLY A 22 -5.86 -6.62 4.26
C GLY A 22 -6.43 -6.99 2.89
N ILE A 23 -5.78 -6.56 1.80
CA ILE A 23 -6.25 -6.77 0.43
C ILE A 23 -5.60 -7.98 -0.24
N PHE A 24 -4.28 -8.11 -0.17
CA PHE A 24 -3.52 -9.16 -0.87
C PHE A 24 -3.23 -10.39 -0.02
N GLY A 25 -3.44 -10.32 1.30
CA GLY A 25 -3.08 -11.39 2.25
C GLY A 25 -1.60 -11.40 2.63
N GLY A 26 -1.25 -12.24 3.61
CA GLY A 26 0.09 -12.26 4.22
C GLY A 26 1.25 -12.61 3.28
N ASP A 27 0.99 -13.33 2.19
CA ASP A 27 2.03 -13.79 1.25
C ASP A 27 2.64 -12.66 0.41
N ALA A 28 1.85 -11.65 0.04
CA ALA A 28 2.35 -10.46 -0.67
C ALA A 28 3.33 -9.66 0.20
N LEU A 29 3.17 -9.75 1.51
CA LEU A 29 4.00 -9.04 2.48
C LEU A 29 5.24 -9.79 2.88
N HIS A 30 5.24 -11.12 2.77
CA HIS A 30 6.48 -11.89 2.79
C HIS A 30 7.39 -11.50 1.61
N SER A 31 6.81 -11.32 0.42
CA SER A 31 7.54 -10.79 -0.76
C SER A 31 8.00 -9.33 -0.62
N LEU A 32 7.27 -8.51 0.14
CA LEU A 32 7.68 -7.14 0.44
C LEU A 32 8.80 -7.10 1.49
N ALA A 33 8.66 -7.85 2.58
CA ALA A 33 9.65 -7.94 3.65
C ALA A 33 11.00 -8.52 3.18
N ALA A 34 10.98 -9.41 2.18
CA ALA A 34 12.18 -9.97 1.57
C ALA A 34 12.89 -9.04 0.55
N ALA A 35 12.23 -7.96 0.11
CA ALA A 35 12.80 -7.01 -0.83
C ALA A 35 13.82 -6.08 -0.15
N THR A 36 14.76 -5.53 -0.91
CA THR A 36 15.72 -4.57 -0.35
C THR A 36 15.01 -3.29 0.12
N PRO A 37 15.59 -2.51 1.06
CA PRO A 37 14.94 -1.31 1.58
C PRO A 37 14.52 -0.30 0.50
N ALA A 38 15.29 -0.18 -0.59
CA ALA A 38 14.95 0.69 -1.71
C ALA A 38 13.75 0.16 -2.51
N GLU A 39 13.72 -1.15 -2.79
CA GLU A 39 12.60 -1.80 -3.49
C GLU A 39 11.33 -1.82 -2.65
N GLN A 40 11.44 -1.90 -1.32
CA GLN A 40 10.30 -1.79 -0.41
C GLN A 40 9.64 -0.42 -0.52
N VAL A 41 10.43 0.66 -0.45
CA VAL A 41 9.92 2.02 -0.59
C VAL A 41 9.27 2.22 -1.96
N GLU A 42 9.94 1.81 -3.03
CA GLU A 42 9.41 1.93 -4.39
C GLU A 42 8.08 1.17 -4.57
N ARG A 43 7.98 -0.05 -4.05
CA ARG A 43 6.73 -0.83 -4.11
C ARG A 43 5.62 -0.15 -3.31
N ILE A 44 5.92 0.35 -2.12
CA ILE A 44 4.93 1.05 -1.28
C ILE A 44 4.43 2.32 -1.97
N GLU A 45 5.30 3.10 -2.60
CA GLU A 45 4.91 4.29 -3.38
C GLU A 45 4.09 3.94 -4.62
N ALA A 46 4.45 2.86 -5.32
CA ALA A 46 3.66 2.34 -6.45
C ALA A 46 2.25 1.93 -6.01
N PHE A 47 2.14 1.32 -4.82
CA PHE A 47 0.86 0.96 -4.24
C PHE A 47 0.04 2.17 -3.78
N ASP A 48 0.63 3.15 -3.11
CA ASP A 48 -0.04 4.41 -2.72
C ASP A 48 -0.57 5.16 -3.97
N THR A 49 0.20 5.17 -5.05
CA THR A 49 -0.23 5.74 -6.33
C THR A 49 -1.42 4.98 -6.93
N TYR A 50 -1.34 3.65 -6.96
CA TYR A 50 -2.43 2.80 -7.45
C TYR A 50 -3.71 2.98 -6.62
N GLU A 51 -3.58 3.02 -5.29
CA GLU A 51 -4.70 3.24 -4.37
C GLU A 51 -5.36 4.59 -4.62
N ARG A 52 -4.59 5.67 -4.72
CA ARG A 52 -5.11 7.01 -5.03
C ARG A 52 -5.80 7.04 -6.40
N GLY A 53 -5.24 6.37 -7.40
CA GLY A 53 -5.85 6.23 -8.72
C GLY A 53 -7.17 5.46 -8.67
N LEU A 54 -7.24 4.39 -7.89
CA LEU A 54 -8.45 3.61 -7.67
C LEU A 54 -9.53 4.41 -6.93
N ILE A 55 -9.15 5.13 -5.88
CA ILE A 55 -10.07 6.00 -5.12
C ILE A 55 -10.61 7.10 -6.04
N ALA A 56 -9.76 7.77 -6.83
CA ALA A 56 -10.17 8.79 -7.78
C ALA A 56 -11.13 8.22 -8.84
N HIS A 57 -10.84 7.02 -9.34
CA HIS A 57 -11.70 6.32 -10.30
C HIS A 57 -13.07 5.99 -9.70
N VAL A 58 -13.12 5.41 -8.49
CA VAL A 58 -14.36 5.10 -7.79
C VAL A 58 -15.16 6.37 -7.47
N GLN A 59 -14.50 7.45 -7.02
CA GLN A 59 -15.16 8.74 -6.78
C GLN A 59 -15.72 9.34 -8.06
N GLY A 60 -15.00 9.23 -9.18
CA GLY A 60 -15.48 9.66 -10.50
C GLY A 60 -16.64 8.81 -11.05
N LEU A 61 -16.79 7.57 -10.59
CA LEU A 61 -17.97 6.74 -10.88
C LEU A 61 -19.15 7.04 -9.93
N GLN A 62 -18.88 7.61 -8.75
CA GLN A 62 -19.90 7.97 -7.76
C GLN A 62 -20.50 9.37 -7.98
N THR A 63 -19.96 10.20 -8.87
CA THR A 63 -20.64 11.45 -9.27
C THR A 63 -21.95 11.09 -9.99
N PRO A 64 -23.12 11.46 -9.44
CA PRO A 64 -24.40 11.11 -10.05
C PRO A 64 -24.52 11.76 -11.42
N VAL A 65 -25.05 11.00 -12.38
CA VAL A 65 -25.58 11.57 -13.62
C VAL A 65 -26.71 12.54 -13.24
N ALA A 66 -26.58 13.79 -13.67
CA ALA A 66 -27.65 14.78 -13.68
C ALA A 66 -28.24 14.87 -15.08
#